data_AF-A0A937IJ86-F1
#
_entry.id   AF-A0A937IJ86-F1
#
_cell.length_a   1.000
_cell.length_b   1.000
_cell.length_c   1.000
_cell.angle_alpha   90.00
_cell.angle_beta   90.00
_cell.angle_gamma   90.00
#
_symmetry.space_group_name_H-M   'P 1'
#
loop_
_entity.id
_entity.type
_entity.pdbx_description
1 polymer ?
#
loop_
_entity_poly.entity_id
_entity_poly.type
_entity_poly.pdbx_seq_one_letter_code
_entity_poly.pdbx_strand_id
1 'polypeptide(L)' 'VLKGYVNRWLQDIDDVQAFHSAQPQHGGTGSVYVLLRKSDAKKKENRELYTKGRQQDV' A
#
# COMPACT_ATOMS: atom_id res chain seq x y z
N VAL A 1 -18.46 -4.56 15.39
CA VAL A 1 -18.16 -5.99 15.15
C VAL A 1 -17.23 -6.18 13.93
N LEU A 2 -17.60 -5.73 12.73
CA LEU A 2 -16.80 -5.99 11.50
C LEU A 2 -15.35 -5.49 11.55
N LYS A 3 -15.10 -4.32 12.15
CA LYS A 3 -13.76 -3.70 12.20
C LYS A 3 -12.69 -4.59 12.86
N GLY A 4 -13.06 -5.35 13.90
CA GLY A 4 -12.12 -6.27 14.56
C GLY A 4 -11.69 -7.43 13.66
N TYR A 5 -12.63 -8.01 12.91
CA TYR A 5 -12.35 -9.06 11.93
C TYR A 5 -11.51 -8.55 10.77
N VAL A 6 -11.84 -7.37 10.24
CA VAL A 6 -11.04 -6.73 9.17
C VAL A 6 -9.61 -6.48 9.64
N ASN A 7 -9.42 -5.99 10.87
CA ASN A 7 -8.09 -5.78 11.44
C ASN A 7 -7.28 -7.07 11.52
N ARG A 8 -7.90 -8.19 11.92
CA ARG A 8 -7.21 -9.49 11.96
C ARG A 8 -6.89 -9.98 10.56
N TRP A 9 -7.87 -9.96 9.65
CA TRP A 9 -7.72 -10.48 8.30
C TRP A 9 -6.62 -9.75 7.51
N LEU A 10 -6.57 -8.41 7.60
CA LEU A 10 -5.55 -7.62 6.90
C LEU A 10 -4.12 -7.90 7.38
N GLN A 11 -3.93 -8.39 8.62
CA GLN A 11 -2.61 -8.80 9.11
C GLN A 11 -2.16 -10.14 8.52
N ASP A 12 -3.10 -10.99 8.13
CA ASP A 12 -2.83 -12.34 7.61
C ASP A 12 -2.66 -12.35 6.07
N ILE A 13 -2.79 -11.19 5.39
CA ILE A 13 -2.60 -11.07 3.93
C ILE A 13 -1.19 -10.57 3.63
N ASP A 14 -0.34 -11.42 3.04
CA ASP A 14 1.07 -11.12 2.76
C ASP A 14 1.30 -9.88 1.89
N ASP A 15 0.36 -9.57 0.99
CA ASP A 15 0.45 -8.42 0.10
C ASP A 15 0.06 -7.09 0.78
N VAL A 16 -0.50 -7.12 1.99
CA VAL A 16 -0.78 -5.91 2.77
C VAL A 16 0.48 -5.46 3.49
N GLN A 17 0.92 -4.24 3.21
CA GLN A 17 2.08 -3.64 3.88
C GLN A 17 1.67 -2.79 5.10
N ALA A 18 0.55 -2.08 5.01
CA ALA A 18 0.01 -1.26 6.08
C ALA A 18 -1.48 -0.99 5.86
N PHE A 19 -2.21 -0.64 6.91
CA PHE A 19 -3.60 -0.18 6.80
C PHE A 19 -3.97 0.76 7.95
N HIS A 20 -4.94 1.65 7.72
CA HIS A 20 -5.40 2.62 8.71
C HIS A 20 -6.84 3.08 8.44
N SER A 21 -7.55 3.56 9.48
CA SER A 21 -8.89 4.16 9.28
C SER A 21 -8.82 5.33 8.31
N ALA A 22 -9.83 5.43 7.43
CA ALA A 22 -9.88 6.48 6.42
C ALA A 22 -10.13 7.85 7.04
N GLN A 23 -9.86 8.91 6.27
CA GLN A 23 -10.24 10.26 6.66
C GLN A 23 -11.78 10.40 6.71
N PRO A 24 -12.34 11.35 7.49
CA PRO A 24 -13.79 11.52 7.63
C PRO A 24 -14.53 11.63 6.28
N GLN A 25 -13.99 12.43 5.35
CA GLN A 25 -14.55 12.60 3.99
C GLN A 25 -14.59 11.31 3.15
N HIS A 26 -13.82 10.29 3.52
CA HIS A 26 -13.73 9.00 2.85
C HIS A 26 -14.37 7.87 3.69
N GLY A 27 -15.19 8.22 4.70
CA GLY A 27 -15.95 7.28 5.52
C GLY A 27 -15.42 7.06 6.95
N GLY A 28 -14.35 7.76 7.35
CA GLY A 28 -13.86 7.76 8.73
C GLY A 28 -13.58 6.37 9.28
N THR A 29 -14.11 6.06 10.47
CA THR A 29 -13.91 4.77 11.14
C THR A 29 -14.65 3.60 10.47
N GLY A 30 -15.57 3.88 9.54
CA GLY A 30 -16.30 2.89 8.74
C GLY A 30 -15.58 2.46 7.46
N SER A 31 -14.44 3.07 7.14
CA SER A 31 -13.61 2.77 5.96
C SER A 31 -12.13 2.68 6.33
N VAL A 32 -11.32 1.98 5.53
CA VAL A 32 -9.90 1.70 5.80
C VAL A 32 -9.09 1.86 4.52
N TYR A 33 -7.98 2.60 4.59
CA TYR A 33 -6.96 2.56 3.54
C TYR A 33 -6.05 1.36 3.73
N VAL A 34 -5.67 0.73 2.62
CA VAL A 34 -4.76 -0.40 2.59
C VAL A 34 -3.62 -0.08 1.63
N LEU A 35 -2.39 -0.14 2.12
CA LEU A 35 -1.18 -0.05 1.32
C LEU A 35 -0.80 -1.46 0.86
N LEU A 36 -0.92 -1.71 -0.44
CA LEU A 36 -0.59 -3.01 -1.03
C LEU A 36 0.85 -3.04 -1.54
N ARG A 37 1.45 -4.22 -1.53
CA ARG A 37 2.73 -4.51 -2.13
C ARG A 37 2.61 -4.31 -3.64
N LYS A 38 3.53 -3.52 -4.21
CA LYS A 38 3.66 -3.39 -5.66
C LYS A 38 4.12 -4.74 -6.25
N SER A 39 3.54 -5.16 -7.37
CA SER A 39 3.97 -6.40 -8.03
C SER A 39 5.43 -6.32 -8.47
N ASP A 40 6.11 -7.46 -8.56
CA ASP A 40 7.54 -7.48 -8.89
C ASP A 40 7.81 -6.97 -10.32
N ALA A 41 6.90 -7.24 -11.26
CA ALA A 41 6.95 -6.65 -12.59
C ALA A 41 6.89 -5.12 -12.54
N LYS A 42 5.98 -4.55 -11.75
CA LYS A 42 5.84 -3.10 -11.59
C LYS A 42 7.01 -2.49 -10.81
N LYS A 43 7.62 -3.21 -9.87
CA LYS A 43 8.87 -2.78 -9.21
C LYS A 43 10.03 -2.74 -10.21
N LYS A 44 10.16 -3.77 -11.06
CA LYS A 44 11.20 -3.84 -12.10
C LYS A 44 11.07 -2.69 -13.10
N GLU A 45 9.87 -2.49 -13.66
CA GLU A 45 9.58 -1.37 -14.57
C GLU A 45 9.96 -0.02 -13.94
N ASN A 46 9.55 0.22 -12.68
CA ASN A 46 9.89 1.44 -11.95
C ASN A 46 11.41 1.60 -11.76
N ARG A 47 12.10 0.51 -11.42
CA ARG A 47 13.56 0.53 -11.27
C ARG A 47 14.24 0.90 -12.59
N GLU A 48 13.81 0.33 -13.72
CA GLU A 48 14.38 0.63 -15.04
C GLU A 48 14.16 2.08 -15.46
N LEU A 49 12.97 2.64 -15.18
CA LEU A 49 12.64 4.03 -15.46
C LEU A 49 13.48 5.02 -14.64
N TYR A 50 13.60 4.81 -13.33
CA TYR A 50 14.21 5.80 -12.42
C TYR A 50 15.69 5.55 -12.11
N THR A 51 16.24 4.36 -12.38
CA THR A 51 17.69 4.12 -12.18
C THR A 51 18.53 4.86 -13.23
N LYS A 52 18.00 5.08 -14.44
CA LYS A 52 18.70 5.83 -15.50
C LYS A 52 18.86 7.33 -15.18
N GLY A 53 17.90 7.94 -14.49
CA GLY A 53 17.93 9.38 -14.16
C GLY A 53 18.88 9.76 -13.03
N ARG A 54 19.26 8.81 -12.16
CA ARG A 54 20.11 9.09 -10.98
C ARG A 54 21.61 9.18 -11.30
N GLN A 55 22.02 8.82 -12.51
CA GLN A 55 23.41 8.90 -12.99
C GLN A 55 23.70 10.20 -13.76
N GLN A 56 22.68 11.05 -14.01
CA GLN A 56 22.82 12.25 -14.83
C GLN A 56 22.94 13.55 -14.03
N ASP A 57 22.78 13.47 -12.70
CA ASP A 57 22.89 14.59 -11.75
C ASP A 57 24.15 14.52 -10.86
N VAL A 58 25.23 13.84 -11.31
CA VAL A 58 26.57 13.85 -10.68
C VAL A 58 27.62 14.20 -11.71
#